data_AF-A0A3A0USS6-F1
#
_entry.id   AF-A0A3A0USS6-F1
#
_cell.length_a   1.000
_cell.length_b   1.000
_cell.length_c   1.000
_cell.angle_alpha   90.00
_cell.angle_beta   90.00
_cell.angle_gamma   90.00
#
_symmetry.space_group_name_H-M   'P 1'
#
loop_
_entity.id
_entity.type
_entity.pdbx_description
1 polymer ?
#
loop_
_entity_poly.entity_id
_entity_poly.type
_entity_poly.pdbx_seq_one_letter_code
_entity_poly.pdbx_strand_id
1 'polypeptide(L)'
;DNREWNRAILEGQTNPPTLNSEIKYKRRAVLEKSFVINMTPFFKNAEPHDNATTIRLFNDNESIEIPIDLLPYLFFQFAKDGKRLYEDYSVDSFVYIPEEGYSYQFQYVTGIEVI
;
A
#
# COMPACT_ATOMS: atom_id res chain seq x y z
N ASP A 1 -36.66 7.03 -38.19
CA ASP A 1 -35.36 6.44 -38.52
C ASP A 1 -34.86 5.75 -37.26
N ASN A 2 -34.95 4.41 -37.22
CA ASN A 2 -34.77 3.59 -36.01
C ASN A 2 -33.81 2.42 -36.26
N ARG A 3 -32.98 2.55 -37.32
CA ARG A 3 -32.07 1.49 -37.77
C ARG A 3 -30.84 1.39 -36.88
N GLU A 4 -30.36 2.53 -36.36
CA GLU A 4 -29.16 2.56 -35.51
C GLU A 4 -29.43 2.03 -34.09
N TRP A 5 -30.63 2.27 -33.55
CA TRP A 5 -31.01 1.82 -32.20
C TRP A 5 -31.21 0.30 -32.12
N ASN A 6 -31.75 -0.31 -33.19
CA ASN A 6 -31.88 -1.77 -33.28
C ASN A 6 -30.53 -2.48 -33.46
N ARG A 7 -29.50 -1.81 -34.02
CA ARG A 7 -28.17 -2.40 -34.17
C ARG A 7 -27.47 -2.60 -32.82
N ALA A 8 -27.63 -1.66 -31.89
CA ALA A 8 -27.03 -1.72 -30.56
C ALA A 8 -27.58 -2.86 -29.68
N ILE A 9 -28.85 -3.26 -29.89
CA ILE A 9 -29.49 -4.37 -29.17
C ILE A 9 -29.08 -5.74 -29.76
N LEU A 10 -28.90 -5.83 -31.07
CA LEU A 10 -28.47 -7.06 -31.77
C LEU A 10 -26.96 -7.31 -31.67
N GLU A 11 -26.13 -6.27 -31.68
CA GLU A 11 -24.67 -6.35 -31.55
C GLU A 11 -24.19 -6.41 -30.09
N GLY A 12 -25.13 -6.52 -29.14
CA GLY A 12 -24.91 -6.78 -27.71
C GLY A 12 -23.60 -6.23 -27.19
N GLN A 13 -23.57 -4.93 -26.84
CA GLN A 13 -22.40 -4.21 -26.30
C GLN A 13 -21.27 -5.16 -25.87
N THR A 14 -20.37 -5.46 -26.80
CA THR A 14 -19.18 -6.22 -26.46
C THR A 14 -18.33 -5.26 -25.65
N ASN A 15 -18.51 -5.27 -24.32
CA ASN A 15 -17.51 -4.73 -23.42
C ASN A 15 -16.18 -5.32 -23.89
N PRO A 16 -15.17 -4.48 -24.22
CA PRO A 16 -13.96 -4.99 -24.82
C PRO A 16 -13.43 -6.11 -23.93
N PRO A 17 -13.03 -7.27 -24.49
CA PRO A 17 -12.65 -8.45 -23.73
C PRO A 17 -11.50 -8.19 -22.75
N THR A 18 -10.83 -7.04 -22.89
CA THR A 18 -9.85 -6.48 -21.98
C THR A 18 -10.41 -6.11 -20.62
N LEU A 19 -11.63 -5.56 -20.50
CA LEU A 19 -12.18 -5.15 -19.21
C LEU A 19 -12.38 -6.36 -18.28
N ASN A 20 -12.88 -7.47 -18.83
CA ASN A 20 -13.08 -8.71 -18.08
C ASN A 20 -11.75 -9.39 -17.72
N SER A 21 -10.77 -9.38 -18.65
CA SER A 21 -9.44 -9.95 -18.38
C SER A 21 -8.66 -9.10 -17.38
N GLU A 22 -8.78 -7.77 -17.40
CA GLU A 22 -8.21 -6.84 -16.43
C GLU A 22 -8.84 -7.02 -15.04
N ILE A 23 -10.17 -7.14 -14.95
CA ILE A 23 -10.85 -7.42 -13.68
C ILE A 23 -10.38 -8.77 -13.13
N LYS A 24 -10.31 -9.82 -13.96
CA LYS A 24 -9.81 -11.15 -13.55
C LYS A 24 -8.34 -11.11 -13.12
N TYR A 25 -7.50 -10.35 -13.83
CA TYR A 25 -6.09 -10.15 -13.50
C TYR A 25 -5.93 -9.40 -12.16
N LYS A 26 -6.67 -8.31 -11.96
CA LYS A 26 -6.67 -7.55 -10.69
C LYS A 26 -7.12 -8.42 -9.52
N ARG A 27 -8.17 -9.23 -9.70
CA ARG A 27 -8.65 -10.19 -8.67
C ARG A 27 -7.59 -11.23 -8.31
N ARG A 28 -6.90 -11.81 -9.30
CA ARG A 28 -5.81 -12.76 -9.06
C ARG A 28 -4.60 -12.10 -8.41
N ALA A 29 -4.24 -10.89 -8.82
CA ALA A 29 -3.14 -10.15 -8.23
C ALA A 29 -3.35 -9.88 -6.73
N VAL A 30 -4.58 -9.60 -6.30
CA VAL A 30 -4.92 -9.45 -4.86
C VAL A 30 -4.70 -10.75 -4.08
N LEU A 31 -4.89 -11.91 -4.72
CA LEU A 31 -4.74 -13.23 -4.09
C LEU A 31 -3.30 -13.77 -4.06
N GLU A 32 -2.40 -13.21 -4.87
CA GLU A 32 -1.07 -13.79 -5.08
C GLU A 32 0.07 -12.80 -4.77
N LYS A 33 -0.19 -11.49 -4.69
CA LYS A 33 0.86 -10.48 -4.52
C LYS A 33 1.01 -10.01 -3.07
N SER A 34 2.19 -9.48 -2.79
CA SER A 34 2.48 -8.73 -1.56
C SER A 34 2.14 -7.25 -1.77
N PHE A 35 1.62 -6.62 -0.73
CA PHE A 35 1.19 -5.22 -0.80
C PHE A 35 1.81 -4.42 0.32
N VAL A 36 2.26 -3.23 -0.08
CA VAL A 36 2.84 -2.24 0.80
C VAL A 36 2.20 -0.89 0.53
N ILE A 37 2.24 0.00 1.50
CA ILE A 37 1.77 1.38 1.38
C ILE A 37 2.88 2.34 1.76
N ASN A 38 3.03 3.44 1.01
CA ASN A 38 3.94 4.51 1.37
C ASN A 38 3.30 5.38 2.46
N MET A 39 4.06 5.71 3.51
CA MET A 39 3.51 6.41 4.68
C MET A 39 3.47 7.93 4.54
N THR A 40 4.18 8.52 3.58
CA THR A 40 4.22 9.98 3.34
C THR A 40 2.87 10.68 3.37
N PRO A 41 1.82 10.23 2.63
CA PRO A 41 0.53 10.92 2.64
C PRO A 41 -0.13 10.93 4.02
N PHE A 42 0.07 9.89 4.84
CA PHE A 42 -0.52 9.81 6.18
C PHE A 42 0.12 10.83 7.12
N PHE A 43 1.44 10.96 7.08
CA PHE A 43 2.18 11.93 7.87
C PHE A 43 1.88 13.36 7.42
N LYS A 44 1.79 13.62 6.11
CA LYS A 44 1.38 14.95 5.62
C LYS A 44 0.01 15.37 6.13
N ASN A 45 -0.93 14.43 6.19
CA ASN A 45 -2.28 14.70 6.71
C ASN A 45 -2.33 14.82 8.24
N ALA A 46 -1.38 14.21 8.95
CA ALA A 46 -1.28 14.30 10.41
C ALA A 46 -0.66 15.62 10.89
N GLU A 47 -0.08 16.41 9.99
CA GLU A 47 0.55 17.71 10.28
C GLU A 47 1.50 17.64 11.50
N PRO A 48 2.55 16.78 11.47
CA PRO A 48 3.52 16.71 12.54
C PRO A 48 4.20 18.06 12.75
N HIS A 49 4.65 18.33 13.98
CA HIS A 49 5.32 19.57 14.31
C HIS A 49 6.56 19.79 13.43
N ASP A 50 6.80 21.05 13.03
CA ASP A 50 7.90 21.42 12.13
C ASP A 50 9.30 21.08 12.68
N ASN A 51 9.42 20.92 13.99
CA ASN A 51 10.66 20.55 14.66
C ASN A 51 10.87 19.04 14.81
N ALA A 52 9.93 18.22 14.34
CA ALA A 52 10.08 16.77 14.36
C ALA A 52 11.24 16.35 13.46
N THR A 53 12.12 15.50 13.99
CA THR A 53 13.29 14.98 13.27
C THR A 53 13.27 13.47 13.13
N THR A 54 12.41 12.79 13.91
CA THR A 54 12.47 11.34 14.04
C THR A 54 11.07 10.73 14.03
N ILE A 55 10.95 9.60 13.35
CA ILE A 55 9.79 8.73 13.38
C ILE A 55 10.18 7.50 14.21
N ARG A 56 9.49 7.28 15.33
CA ARG A 56 9.64 6.08 16.13
C ARG A 56 8.54 5.09 15.80
N LEU A 57 8.93 3.88 15.42
CA LEU A 57 8.03 2.74 15.26
C LEU A 57 8.26 1.80 16.44
N PHE A 58 7.18 1.27 17.02
CA PHE A 58 7.29 0.44 18.20
C PHE A 58 6.22 -0.64 18.29
N ASN A 59 6.52 -1.60 19.15
CA ASN A 59 5.61 -2.59 19.68
C ASN A 59 5.84 -2.74 21.20
N ASP A 60 5.19 -3.72 21.83
CA ASP A 60 5.29 -3.91 23.28
C ASP A 60 6.70 -4.31 23.77
N ASN A 61 7.57 -4.78 22.88
CA ASN A 61 8.88 -5.35 23.22
C ASN A 61 10.03 -4.44 22.80
N GLU A 62 9.91 -3.75 21.67
CA GLU A 62 11.02 -3.02 21.04
C GLU A 62 10.56 -1.83 20.21
N SER A 63 11.53 -1.01 19.80
CA SER A 63 11.31 0.15 18.94
C SER A 63 12.50 0.41 18.03
N ILE A 64 12.25 1.09 16.92
CA ILE A 64 13.26 1.63 16.03
C ILE A 64 13.00 3.11 15.78
N GLU A 65 14.08 3.87 15.63
CA GLU A 65 14.03 5.28 15.27
C GLU A 65 14.51 5.47 13.84
N ILE A 66 13.71 6.17 13.05
CA ILE A 66 13.93 6.42 11.63
C ILE A 66 14.02 7.94 11.44
N PRO A 67 15.08 8.46 10.82
CA PRO A 67 15.17 9.87 10.44
C PRO A 67 13.96 10.30 9.57
N ILE A 68 13.35 11.45 9.90
CA ILE A 68 12.10 11.90 9.25
C ILE A 68 12.28 12.22 7.76
N ASP A 69 13.50 12.54 7.33
CA ASP A 69 13.87 12.75 5.93
C ASP A 69 13.76 11.47 5.08
N LEU A 70 13.73 10.30 5.73
CA LEU A 70 13.48 9.01 5.08
C LEU A 70 11.98 8.67 4.93
N LEU A 71 11.07 9.51 5.42
CA LEU A 71 9.61 9.33 5.28
C LEU A 71 9.16 9.04 3.82
N PRO A 72 9.70 9.71 2.77
CA PRO A 72 9.37 9.40 1.38
C PRO A 72 9.63 7.94 0.98
N TYR A 73 10.52 7.26 1.71
CA TYR A 73 10.98 5.91 1.44
C TYR A 73 10.48 4.89 2.46
N LEU A 74 9.65 5.32 3.43
CA LEU A 74 9.05 4.46 4.45
C LEU A 74 7.80 3.76 3.93
N PHE A 75 7.82 2.43 3.95
CA PHE A 75 6.72 1.58 3.50
C PHE A 75 6.25 0.65 4.61
N PHE A 76 4.93 0.45 4.67
CA PHE A 76 4.28 -0.49 5.57
C PHE A 76 3.70 -1.65 4.75
N GLN A 77 4.19 -2.86 5.00
CA GLN A 77 3.65 -4.08 4.43
C GLN A 77 2.49 -4.59 5.28
N PHE A 78 1.31 -4.69 4.66
CA PHE A 78 0.10 -5.19 5.31
C PHE A 78 -0.36 -6.55 4.75
N ALA A 79 0.20 -6.95 3.61
CA ALA A 79 -0.09 -8.25 3.01
C ALA A 79 1.14 -8.88 2.35
N LYS A 80 1.23 -10.20 2.45
CA LYS A 80 2.26 -11.03 1.82
C LYS A 80 1.61 -12.23 1.16
N ASP A 81 1.95 -12.46 -0.11
CA ASP A 81 1.42 -13.56 -0.93
C ASP A 81 -0.13 -13.65 -0.89
N GLY A 82 -0.78 -12.49 -1.00
CA GLY A 82 -2.24 -12.33 -1.00
C GLY A 82 -2.93 -12.54 0.35
N LYS A 83 -2.17 -12.75 1.43
CA LYS A 83 -2.69 -12.90 2.78
C LYS A 83 -2.34 -11.69 3.63
N ARG A 84 -3.22 -11.36 4.57
CA ARG A 84 -2.91 -10.39 5.62
C ARG A 84 -1.69 -10.87 6.40
N LEU A 85 -0.83 -9.93 6.81
CA LEU A 85 0.41 -10.23 7.51
C LEU A 85 0.16 -10.81 8.92
N TYR A 86 -0.70 -10.17 9.70
CA TYR A 86 -1.05 -10.57 11.07
C TYR A 86 -2.56 -10.54 11.32
N GLU A 87 -3.08 -11.38 12.22
CA GLU A 87 -4.52 -11.47 12.49
C GLU A 87 -5.09 -10.18 13.12
N ASP A 88 -4.29 -9.53 13.96
CA ASP A 88 -4.58 -8.34 14.76
C ASP A 88 -4.39 -7.01 14.01
N TYR A 89 -4.16 -7.05 12.69
CA TYR A 89 -3.96 -5.88 11.82
C TYR A 89 -2.63 -5.13 12.03
N SER A 90 -1.71 -5.67 12.82
CA SER A 90 -0.33 -5.19 12.86
C SER A 90 0.33 -5.32 11.47
N VAL A 91 1.45 -4.64 11.27
CA VAL A 91 2.12 -4.54 9.96
C VAL A 91 3.64 -4.55 10.10
N ASP A 92 4.34 -4.96 9.04
CA ASP A 92 5.80 -4.80 8.98
C ASP A 92 6.14 -3.48 8.30
N SER A 93 7.30 -2.92 8.62
CA SER A 93 7.80 -1.69 8.03
C SER A 93 9.23 -1.84 7.55
N PHE A 94 9.58 -1.03 6.55
CA PHE A 94 10.94 -0.90 6.08
C PHE A 94 11.13 0.42 5.33
N VAL A 95 12.36 0.90 5.30
CA VAL A 95 12.81 1.90 4.33
C VAL A 95 13.35 1.19 3.10
N TYR A 96 12.97 1.66 1.91
CA TYR A 96 13.51 1.16 0.65
C TYR A 96 13.91 2.31 -0.27
N ILE A 97 15.21 2.37 -0.57
CA ILE A 97 15.80 3.29 -1.54
C ILE A 97 16.36 2.43 -2.69
N PRO A 98 16.00 2.67 -3.97
CA PRO A 98 16.39 1.77 -5.07
C PRO A 98 17.89 1.48 -5.18
N GLU A 99 18.75 2.45 -4.88
CA GLU A 99 20.20 2.32 -4.97
C GLU A 99 20.84 1.69 -3.72
N GLU A 100 20.22 1.85 -2.55
CA GLU A 100 20.76 1.40 -1.26
C GLU A 100 20.13 0.10 -0.76
N GLY A 101 18.96 -0.24 -1.28
CA GLY A 101 18.18 -1.40 -0.88
C GLY A 101 17.34 -1.14 0.37
N TYR A 102 17.17 -2.18 1.18
CA TYR A 102 16.34 -2.14 2.38
C TYR A 102 17.15 -1.71 3.60
N SER A 103 16.55 -0.85 4.42
CA SER A 103 17.05 -0.43 5.73
C SER A 103 15.88 -0.25 6.71
N TYR A 104 16.19 -0.04 8.00
CA TYR A 104 15.20 0.18 9.05
C TYR A 104 14.01 -0.81 9.03
N GLN A 105 14.32 -2.10 8.81
CA GLN A 105 13.31 -3.15 8.83
C GLN A 105 12.83 -3.38 10.25
N PHE A 106 11.51 -3.33 10.46
CA PHE A 106 10.92 -3.50 11.77
C PHE A 106 9.59 -4.22 11.65
N GLN A 107 9.47 -5.32 12.39
CA GLN A 107 8.32 -6.21 12.30
C GLN A 107 7.28 -5.88 13.35
N TYR A 108 6.01 -6.21 13.04
CA TYR A 108 4.93 -6.13 14.01
C TYR A 108 4.76 -4.73 14.64
N VAL A 109 4.72 -3.69 13.80
CA VAL A 109 4.43 -2.31 14.23
C VAL A 109 3.01 -2.25 14.77
N THR A 110 2.87 -1.80 16.01
CA THR A 110 1.57 -1.50 16.64
C THR A 110 1.38 -0.01 16.91
N GLY A 111 2.46 0.77 16.93
CA GLY A 111 2.44 2.19 17.21
C GLY A 111 3.45 3.01 16.39
N ILE A 112 3.10 4.28 16.19
CA ILE A 112 3.91 5.29 15.51
C ILE A 112 3.95 6.53 16.40
N GLU A 113 5.12 7.07 16.63
CA GLU A 113 5.35 8.35 17.31
C GLU A 113 6.25 9.23 16.44
N VAL A 114 5.99 10.54 16.44
CA VAL A 114 6.79 11.54 15.72
C VAL A 114 7.38 12.49 16.74
N ILE A 115 8.71 12.61 16.75
CA ILE A 115 9.51 13.27 17.80
C ILE A 115 10.36 14.36 17.18
#